data_AF-A0A5C6LD12-F1
#
_entry.id   AF-A0A5C6LD12-F1
#
_cell.length_a   1.000
_cell.length_b   1.000
_cell.length_c   1.000
_cell.angle_alpha   90.00
_cell.angle_beta   90.00
_cell.angle_gamma   90.00
#
_symmetry.space_group_name_H-M   'P 1'
#
loop_
_entity.id
_entity.type
_entity.pdbx_description
1 polymer ?
#
loop_
_entity_poly.entity_id
_entity_poly.type
_entity_poly.pdbx_seq_one_letter_code
_entity_poly.pdbx_strand_id
1 'polypeptide(L)'
;MENYQEKARENFYRNRPYGIHIDYARKGFVLFNHYTNSLGKQETGSIEGLPLEKFEDVDAIPLNGKIIKNGNRTTDIYFYTDDSNPYKNMKLDMDALKQYNRFIYPLSLFLDRIL
;
A
#
# COMPACT_ATOMS: atom_id res chain seq x y z
N MET A 1 19.59 21.27 -12.03
CA MET A 1 19.73 19.80 -11.98
C MET A 1 18.50 19.26 -11.27
N GLU A 2 17.81 18.29 -11.86
CA GLU A 2 16.67 17.65 -11.18
C GLU A 2 17.14 16.89 -9.94
N ASN A 3 16.36 16.99 -8.86
CA ASN A 3 16.65 16.29 -7.62
C ASN A 3 16.22 14.82 -7.75
N TYR A 4 17.17 13.93 -8.03
CA TYR A 4 16.91 12.48 -8.15
C TYR A 4 16.27 11.88 -6.89
N GLN A 5 16.56 12.42 -5.69
CA GLN A 5 15.97 11.92 -4.44
C GLN A 5 14.48 12.27 -4.37
N GLU A 6 14.12 13.48 -4.79
CA GLU A 6 12.73 13.91 -4.84
C GLU A 6 11.93 13.06 -5.83
N LYS A 7 12.48 12.82 -7.03
CA LYS A 7 11.86 11.91 -8.01
C LYS A 7 11.67 10.50 -7.47
N ALA A 8 12.66 9.96 -6.76
CA ALA A 8 12.57 8.63 -6.17
C ALA A 8 11.48 8.57 -5.08
N ARG A 9 11.38 9.61 -4.24
CA ARG A 9 10.33 9.74 -3.23
C ARG A 9 8.95 9.83 -3.86
N GLU A 10 8.77 10.69 -4.84
CA GLU A 10 7.48 10.85 -5.54
C GLU A 10 7.08 9.56 -6.25
N ASN A 11 8.03 8.89 -6.90
CA ASN A 11 7.80 7.59 -7.52
C ASN A 11 7.37 6.55 -6.48
N PHE A 12 8.02 6.51 -5.32
CA PHE A 12 7.64 5.63 -4.22
C PHE A 12 6.21 5.92 -3.75
N TYR A 13 5.86 7.17 -3.45
CA TYR A 13 4.52 7.54 -2.98
C TYR A 13 3.41 7.29 -3.99
N ARG A 14 3.72 7.40 -5.29
CA ARG A 14 2.74 7.23 -6.36
C ARG A 14 2.54 5.78 -6.76
N ASN A 15 3.63 5.03 -6.93
CA ASN A 15 3.60 3.73 -7.59
C ASN A 15 3.64 2.55 -6.61
N ARG A 16 4.16 2.76 -5.40
CA ARG A 16 4.28 1.68 -4.41
C ARG A 16 3.04 1.64 -3.54
N PRO A 17 2.56 0.45 -3.15
CA PRO A 17 1.44 0.34 -2.23
C PRO A 17 1.76 1.04 -0.91
N TYR A 18 0.92 1.99 -0.52
CA TYR A 18 0.86 2.49 0.85
C TYR A 18 0.09 1.52 1.73
N GLY A 19 -0.98 0.97 1.18
CA GLY A 19 -1.78 -0.04 1.84
C GLY A 19 -2.63 -0.86 0.89
N ILE A 20 -3.38 -1.77 1.49
CA ILE A 20 -4.39 -2.59 0.85
C ILE A 20 -5.71 -2.46 1.61
N HIS A 21 -6.80 -2.26 0.89
CA HIS A 21 -8.16 -2.31 1.41
C HIS A 21 -8.78 -3.63 1.00
N ILE A 22 -9.35 -4.36 1.95
CA ILE A 22 -9.97 -5.66 1.73
C ILE A 22 -11.45 -5.55 2.09
N ASP A 23 -12.33 -5.93 1.18
CA ASP A 23 -13.77 -6.04 1.40
C ASP A 23 -14.18 -7.53 1.34
N TYR A 24 -14.44 -8.09 2.51
CA TYR A 24 -14.80 -9.50 2.67
C TYR A 24 -16.19 -9.81 2.08
N ALA A 25 -17.13 -8.86 2.19
CA ALA A 25 -18.49 -9.05 1.68
C ALA A 25 -18.53 -9.03 0.15
N ARG A 26 -17.71 -8.18 -0.47
CA ARG A 26 -17.61 -8.07 -1.93
C ARG A 26 -16.56 -9.00 -2.53
N LYS A 27 -15.83 -9.79 -1.71
CA LYS A 27 -14.73 -10.67 -2.13
C LYS A 27 -13.78 -9.96 -3.08
N GLY A 28 -13.19 -8.87 -2.59
CA GLY A 28 -12.25 -8.10 -3.37
C GLY A 28 -11.34 -7.25 -2.52
N PHE A 29 -10.30 -6.75 -3.15
CA PHE A 29 -9.33 -5.87 -2.51
C PHE A 29 -8.91 -4.75 -3.46
N VAL A 30 -8.24 -3.74 -2.95
CA VAL A 30 -7.57 -2.74 -3.77
C VAL A 30 -6.29 -2.28 -3.10
N LEU A 31 -5.20 -2.22 -3.87
CA LEU A 31 -3.98 -1.54 -3.44
C LEU A 31 -4.12 -0.05 -3.67
N PHE A 32 -3.77 0.74 -2.67
CA PHE A 32 -3.80 2.19 -2.76
C PHE A 32 -2.42 2.78 -2.41
N ASN A 33 -2.13 3.92 -3.01
CA ASN A 33 -0.87 4.63 -2.83
C ASN A 33 -0.95 5.65 -1.69
N HIS A 34 0.11 6.45 -1.49
CA HIS A 34 0.18 7.40 -0.39
C HIS A 34 -0.93 8.48 -0.45
N TYR A 35 -1.44 8.76 -1.65
CA TYR A 35 -2.52 9.71 -1.91
C TYR A 35 -3.91 9.10 -1.79
N THR A 36 -4.02 7.91 -1.17
CA THR A 36 -5.27 7.16 -1.02
C THR A 36 -6.00 6.96 -2.35
N ASN A 37 -5.21 6.73 -3.41
CA ASN A 37 -5.69 6.54 -4.77
C ASN A 37 -5.02 5.30 -5.41
N SER A 38 -5.46 4.93 -6.61
CA SER A 38 -4.85 3.84 -7.39
C SER A 38 -3.35 4.07 -7.61
N LEU A 39 -2.58 2.98 -7.63
CA LEU A 39 -1.16 3.05 -7.94
C LEU A 39 -0.93 3.75 -9.29
N GLY A 40 0.06 4.64 -9.34
CA GLY A 40 0.36 5.45 -10.53
C GLY A 40 -0.34 6.82 -10.58
N LYS A 41 -1.32 7.09 -9.70
CA LYS A 41 -2.07 8.36 -9.65
C LYS A 41 -1.51 9.34 -8.63
N GLN A 42 -1.53 10.63 -8.94
CA GLN A 42 -0.98 11.68 -8.07
C GLN A 42 -2.08 12.48 -7.37
N GLU A 43 -3.32 12.35 -7.83
CA GLU A 43 -4.48 13.00 -7.26
C GLU A 43 -4.85 12.36 -5.93
N THR A 44 -5.15 13.18 -4.92
CA THR A 44 -5.70 12.69 -3.65
C THR A 44 -7.08 12.09 -3.86
N GLY A 45 -7.29 10.86 -3.36
CA GLY A 45 -8.55 10.12 -3.46
C GLY A 45 -9.11 9.70 -2.10
N SER A 46 -10.12 8.83 -2.13
CA SER A 46 -10.59 8.09 -0.95
C SER A 46 -10.58 6.59 -1.25
N ILE A 47 -10.19 5.80 -0.26
CA ILE A 47 -10.12 4.34 -0.32
C ILE A 47 -11.51 3.74 -0.64
N GLU A 48 -12.59 4.23 -0.02
CA GLU A 48 -13.93 3.64 -0.19
C GLU A 48 -14.46 3.78 -1.63
N GLY A 49 -13.96 4.75 -2.38
CA GLY A 49 -14.35 5.01 -3.77
C GLY A 49 -13.53 4.24 -4.80
N LEU A 50 -12.48 3.52 -4.38
CA LEU A 50 -11.60 2.84 -5.32
C LEU A 50 -12.22 1.55 -5.87
N PRO A 51 -11.94 1.22 -7.15
CA PRO A 51 -12.44 0.00 -7.75
C PRO A 51 -11.77 -1.22 -7.11
N LEU A 52 -12.60 -2.14 -6.59
CA LEU A 52 -12.12 -3.41 -6.05
C LEU A 52 -11.75 -4.38 -7.17
N GLU A 53 -10.57 -4.96 -7.05
CA GLU A 53 -10.16 -6.16 -7.75
C GLU A 53 -10.86 -7.37 -7.13
N LYS A 54 -11.51 -8.19 -7.95
CA LYS A 54 -12.18 -9.41 -7.48
C LYS A 54 -11.14 -10.47 -7.14
N PHE A 55 -11.28 -11.04 -5.95
CA PHE A 55 -10.36 -12.04 -5.45
C PHE A 55 -11.12 -12.92 -4.44
N GLU A 56 -11.21 -14.23 -4.71
CA GLU A 56 -12.03 -15.10 -3.87
C GLU A 56 -11.40 -15.34 -2.50
N ASP A 57 -10.07 -15.44 -2.44
CA ASP A 57 -9.30 -15.81 -1.24
C ASP A 57 -8.87 -14.58 -0.42
N VAL A 58 -9.72 -13.56 -0.32
CA VAL A 58 -9.42 -12.34 0.46
C VAL A 58 -9.09 -12.62 1.91
N ASP A 59 -9.63 -13.69 2.48
CA ASP A 59 -9.37 -14.12 3.86
C ASP A 59 -7.92 -14.64 4.05
N ALA A 60 -7.24 -15.03 2.98
CA ALA A 60 -5.87 -15.52 3.00
C ALA A 60 -4.84 -14.42 2.70
N ILE A 61 -5.26 -13.19 2.40
CA ILE A 61 -4.35 -12.06 2.20
C ILE A 61 -3.49 -11.85 3.46
N PRO A 62 -2.14 -11.79 3.34
CA PRO A 62 -1.27 -11.60 4.49
C PRO A 62 -1.57 -10.29 5.23
N LEU A 63 -1.93 -10.40 6.52
CA LEU A 63 -2.26 -9.26 7.37
C LEU A 63 -1.01 -8.62 8.03
N ASN A 64 -0.02 -8.26 7.20
CA ASN A 64 1.24 -7.69 7.68
C ASN A 64 1.23 -6.16 7.56
N GLY A 65 1.41 -5.46 8.68
CA GLY A 65 1.44 -3.99 8.73
C GLY A 65 0.54 -3.44 9.84
N LYS A 66 0.18 -2.16 9.72
CA LYS A 66 -0.79 -1.53 10.62
C LYS A 66 -2.20 -1.81 10.14
N ILE A 67 -2.97 -2.54 10.95
CA ILE A 67 -4.32 -3.00 10.61
C ILE A 67 -5.36 -2.04 11.20
N ILE A 68 -6.32 -1.63 10.39
CA ILE A 68 -7.55 -0.92 10.80
C ILE A 68 -8.73 -1.77 10.35
N LYS A 69 -9.52 -2.26 11.32
CA LYS A 69 -10.72 -3.06 11.04
C LYS A 69 -11.96 -2.19 11.14
N ASN A 70 -12.75 -2.14 10.07
CA ASN A 70 -14.03 -1.43 10.05
C ASN A 70 -15.15 -2.46 10.25
N GLY A 71 -15.31 -2.86 11.52
CA GLY A 71 -16.18 -3.96 11.91
C GLY A 71 -15.72 -5.29 11.31
N ASN A 72 -16.68 -6.06 10.79
CA ASN A 72 -16.47 -7.36 10.15
C ASN A 72 -16.52 -7.30 8.61
N ARG A 73 -16.63 -6.10 8.02
CA ARG A 73 -16.85 -5.95 6.58
C ARG A 73 -15.59 -5.64 5.80
N THR A 74 -14.77 -4.71 6.29
CA THR A 74 -13.55 -4.31 5.60
C THR A 74 -12.36 -4.23 6.55
N THR A 75 -11.17 -4.37 5.97
CA THR A 75 -9.91 -4.19 6.68
C THR A 75 -8.95 -3.42 5.80
N ASP A 76 -8.39 -2.35 6.36
CA ASP A 76 -7.32 -1.58 5.77
C ASP A 76 -6.00 -1.98 6.42
N ILE A 77 -4.98 -2.22 5.61
CA ILE A 77 -3.64 -2.55 6.07
C ILE A 77 -2.68 -1.54 5.48
N TYR A 78 -1.95 -0.84 6.33
CA TYR A 78 -0.93 0.13 5.92
C TYR A 78 0.47 -0.48 6.10
N PHE A 79 1.27 -0.44 5.05
CA PHE A 79 2.60 -1.04 5.00
C PHE A 79 3.69 -0.13 5.60
N TYR A 80 3.36 1.14 5.81
CA TYR A 80 4.14 2.07 6.61
C TYR A 80 3.22 3.12 7.24
N THR A 81 3.76 3.87 8.19
CA THR A 81 3.15 5.03 8.86
C THR A 81 4.08 6.23 8.66
N ASP A 82 3.70 7.41 9.12
CA ASP A 82 4.59 8.57 9.09
C ASP A 82 5.95 8.30 9.75
N ASP A 83 5.99 7.47 10.79
CA ASP A 83 7.23 7.11 11.49
C ASP A 83 8.07 6.03 10.81
N SER A 84 7.43 5.13 10.05
CA SER A 84 8.10 4.05 9.33
C SER A 84 8.20 4.30 7.82
N ASN A 85 7.89 5.53 7.39
CA ASN A 85 7.96 5.96 6.01
C ASN A 85 9.44 6.00 5.55
N PRO A 86 9.83 5.25 4.50
CA PRO A 86 11.20 5.25 3.99
C PRO A 86 11.73 6.61 3.54
N TYR A 87 10.88 7.62 3.34
CA TYR A 87 11.26 8.96 2.92
C TYR A 87 10.81 10.07 3.89
N LYS A 88 10.50 9.75 5.15
CA LYS A 88 9.99 10.70 6.18
C LYS A 88 10.73 12.04 6.21
N ASN A 89 12.07 12.02 6.13
CA ASN A 89 12.92 13.20 6.28
C ASN A 89 13.51 13.69 4.95
N MET A 90 12.81 13.48 3.83
CA MET A 90 13.28 13.77 2.46
C MET A 90 14.57 13.02 2.05
N LYS A 91 15.04 12.10 2.89
CA LYS A 91 16.16 11.19 2.63
C LYS A 91 15.67 9.76 2.77
N LEU A 92 16.24 8.88 1.96
CA LEU A 92 15.94 7.46 2.00
C LEU A 92 16.49 6.83 3.30
N ASP A 93 15.60 6.26 4.09
CA ASP A 93 15.90 5.37 5.20
C ASP A 93 15.86 3.92 4.68
N MET A 94 17.04 3.30 4.63
CA MET A 94 17.19 1.94 4.12
C MET A 94 16.58 0.87 5.02
N ASP A 95 16.51 1.11 6.34
CA ASP A 95 15.96 0.12 7.27
C ASP A 95 14.44 0.17 7.26
N ALA A 96 13.85 1.37 7.17
CA ALA A 96 12.42 1.54 6.89
C ALA A 96 12.04 0.91 5.54
N LEU A 97 12.84 1.10 4.48
CA LEU A 97 12.59 0.47 3.17
C LEU A 97 12.67 -1.06 3.24
N LYS A 98 13.65 -1.62 3.95
CA LYS A 98 13.73 -3.08 4.16
C LYS A 98 12.51 -3.60 4.92
N GLN A 99 12.08 -2.90 5.96
CA GLN A 99 10.91 -3.28 6.75
C GLN A 99 9.63 -3.24 5.90
N TYR A 100 9.46 -2.19 5.08
CA TYR A 100 8.39 -2.11 4.09
C TYR A 100 8.42 -3.30 3.12
N ASN A 101 9.59 -3.62 2.56
CA ASN A 101 9.74 -4.72 1.59
C ASN A 101 9.45 -6.10 2.21
N ARG A 102 9.63 -6.28 3.53
CA ARG A 102 9.21 -7.51 4.24
C ARG A 102 7.70 -7.73 4.21
N PHE A 103 6.91 -6.67 4.09
CA PHE A 103 5.46 -6.78 3.93
C PHE A 103 5.06 -6.98 2.47
N ILE A 104 5.72 -6.28 1.55
CA ILE A 104 5.38 -6.33 0.12
C ILE A 104 5.75 -7.67 -0.52
N TYR A 105 6.92 -8.24 -0.21
CA TYR A 105 7.38 -9.47 -0.84
C TYR A 105 6.39 -10.66 -0.71
N PRO A 106 5.93 -11.05 0.50
CA PRO A 106 4.94 -12.13 0.61
C PRO A 106 3.61 -11.78 -0.07
N LEU A 107 3.20 -10.51 -0.05
CA LEU A 107 1.98 -10.07 -0.72
C LEU A 107 2.09 -10.17 -2.25
N SER A 108 3.25 -9.81 -2.82
CA SER A 108 3.50 -9.94 -4.27
C SER A 108 3.45 -11.39 -4.74
N LEU A 109 3.97 -12.32 -3.93
CA LEU A 109 3.90 -13.75 -4.22
C LEU A 109 2.46 -14.27 -4.12
N PHE A 110 1.72 -13.82 -3.10
CA PHE A 110 0.34 -14.24 -2.89
C PHE A 110 -0.61 -13.74 -4.00
N LEU A 111 -0.40 -12.51 -4.47
CA LEU A 111 -1.18 -11.90 -5.55
C LEU A 111 -0.63 -12.22 -6.96
N ASP A 112 0.45 -13.00 -7.06
CA ASP A 112 1.17 -13.34 -8.29
C ASP A 112 1.47 -12.13 -9.18
N ARG A 113 2.01 -11.04 -8.59
CA ARG A 113 2.36 -9.83 -9.34
C ARG A 113 3.47 -9.00 -8.73
N ILE A 114 4.16 -8.23 -9.57
CA ILE A 114 5.22 -7.30 -9.14
C ILE A 114 4.62 -6.09 -8.43
N LEU A 115 5.12 -5.80 -7.23
CA LEU A 115 4.71 -4.66 -6.37
C LEU A 115 5.91 -3.79 -5.98
#